data_AF-A0A0B8NUQ3-F1
#
_entry.id   AF-A0A0B8NUQ3-F1
#
_cell.length_a   1.000
_cell.length_b   1.000
_cell.length_c   1.000
_cell.angle_alpha   90.00
_cell.angle_beta   90.00
_cell.angle_gamma   90.00
#
_symmetry.space_group_name_H-M   'P 1'
#
loop_
_entity.id
_entity.type
_entity.pdbx_description
1 polymer ?
#
loop_
_entity_poly.entity_id
_entity_poly.type
_entity_poly.pdbx_seq_one_letter_code
_entity_poly.pdbx_strand_id
1 'polypeptide(L)'
;MKGFITAVASLALSSVLSISHASDVDSPKLDDQWQSWPTVGSADLDFLFFDIYTSELKAPQGSYQLGDDLTPHPVALSIVYERDISKKHLLKETKKQWAHLGYKEEQFTRWERKLAGIYPEIKKGDRLVYVTSGDSGVFYYFKGNQAQQ
;
A
#
# COMPACT_ATOMS: atom_id res chain seq x y z
N MET A 1 0.19 -16.67 6.65
CA MET A 1 -0.83 -15.60 6.70
C MET A 1 -0.46 -14.34 7.51
N LYS A 2 0.64 -14.31 8.30
CA LYS A 2 0.94 -13.18 9.21
C LYS A 2 1.91 -12.10 8.67
N GLY A 3 2.62 -12.37 7.57
CA GLY A 3 3.74 -11.52 7.14
C GLY A 3 3.35 -10.24 6.38
N PHE A 4 2.41 -10.32 5.43
CA PHE A 4 2.27 -9.26 4.42
C PHE A 4 1.02 -8.38 4.55
N ILE A 5 -0.03 -8.83 5.24
CA ILE A 5 -1.14 -7.92 5.58
C ILE A 5 -0.67 -6.86 6.60
N THR A 6 0.40 -7.16 7.33
CA THR A 6 1.15 -6.23 8.18
C THR A 6 1.85 -5.14 7.37
N ALA A 7 2.33 -5.42 6.15
CA ALA A 7 3.09 -4.45 5.35
C ALA A 7 2.21 -3.27 4.87
N VAL A 8 1.01 -3.54 4.33
CA VAL A 8 0.05 -2.48 3.94
C VAL A 8 -0.40 -1.68 5.16
N ALA A 9 -0.50 -2.34 6.32
CA ALA A 9 -0.94 -1.72 7.56
C ALA A 9 0.11 -0.81 8.20
N SER A 10 1.38 -1.21 8.20
CA SER A 10 2.47 -0.44 8.79
C SER A 10 2.93 0.71 7.90
N LEU A 11 2.89 0.55 6.56
CA LEU A 11 3.29 1.57 5.60
C LEU A 11 2.44 2.86 5.68
N ALA A 12 1.21 2.77 6.19
CA ALA A 12 0.30 3.91 6.24
C ALA A 12 0.58 4.90 7.40
N LEU A 13 1.39 4.57 8.41
CA LEU A 13 1.38 5.36 9.66
C LEU A 13 2.60 6.25 9.97
N SER A 14 3.64 6.26 9.15
CA SER A 14 4.76 7.20 9.35
C SER A 14 4.55 8.58 8.70
N SER A 15 3.48 8.78 7.93
CA SER A 15 3.19 10.10 7.34
C SER A 15 2.54 11.05 8.37
N VAL A 16 3.38 11.78 9.10
CA VAL A 16 3.00 13.07 9.68
C VAL A 16 2.65 14.00 8.52
N LEU A 17 1.36 14.23 8.27
CA LEU A 17 0.94 15.29 7.37
C LEU A 17 1.16 16.63 8.07
N SER A 18 2.32 17.25 7.83
CA SER A 18 2.45 18.70 7.98
C SER A 18 1.54 19.34 6.94
N ILE A 19 0.43 19.94 7.37
CA ILE A 19 -0.27 20.92 6.54
C ILE A 19 0.56 22.20 6.62
N SER A 20 1.62 22.29 5.81
CA SER A 20 2.41 23.52 5.73
C SER A 20 1.80 24.44 4.67
N HIS A 21 1.38 25.63 5.11
CA HIS A 21 1.18 26.75 4.20
C HIS A 21 2.51 27.06 3.50
N ALA A 22 2.41 27.44 2.23
CA ALA A 22 3.53 27.66 1.31
C ALA A 22 4.70 28.39 1.96
N SER A 23 5.85 27.71 2.02
CA SER A 23 7.19 28.28 2.10
C SER A 23 8.14 27.19 1.63
N ASP A 24 8.90 27.47 0.58
CA ASP A 24 9.91 26.60 -0.03
C ASP A 24 10.69 25.78 0.99
N VAL A 25 10.36 24.49 1.08
CA VAL A 25 11.23 23.46 1.64
C VAL A 25 11.11 22.29 0.66
N ASP A 26 12.22 21.96 0.01
CA ASP A 26 12.39 20.82 -0.89
C ASP A 26 11.67 19.59 -0.31
N SER A 27 10.45 19.35 -0.78
CA SER A 27 9.76 18.10 -0.52
C SER A 27 10.55 17.04 -1.27
N PRO A 28 10.97 15.94 -0.64
CA PRO A 28 11.60 14.85 -1.38
C PRO A 28 10.62 14.45 -2.48
N LYS A 29 10.96 14.80 -3.73
CA LYS A 29 10.17 14.43 -4.89
C LYS A 29 10.14 12.92 -4.88
N LEU A 30 8.97 12.35 -4.58
CA LEU A 30 8.75 10.92 -4.70
C LEU A 30 9.20 10.53 -6.11
N ASP A 31 10.21 9.69 -6.21
CA ASP A 31 10.80 9.38 -7.51
C ASP A 31 9.76 8.65 -8.37
N ASP A 32 9.25 9.35 -9.39
CA ASP A 32 8.25 8.82 -10.32
C ASP A 32 8.79 7.61 -11.13
N GLN A 33 10.09 7.31 -11.02
CA GLN A 33 10.74 6.15 -11.63
C GLN A 33 10.56 4.85 -10.84
N TRP A 34 9.72 4.80 -9.81
CA TRP A 34 9.43 3.58 -9.05
C TRP A 34 9.01 2.39 -9.92
N GLN A 35 8.50 2.65 -11.13
CA GLN A 35 8.10 1.64 -12.11
C GLN A 35 9.27 0.79 -12.60
N SER A 36 10.48 1.37 -12.69
CA SER A 36 11.70 0.70 -13.11
C SER A 36 12.50 0.10 -11.94
N TRP A 37 12.04 0.27 -10.70
CA TRP A 37 12.72 -0.32 -9.55
C TRP A 37 12.66 -1.85 -9.61
N PRO A 38 13.77 -2.52 -9.29
CA PRO A 38 13.78 -3.98 -9.18
C PRO A 38 12.88 -4.46 -8.03
N THR A 39 12.24 -5.61 -8.27
CA THR A 39 11.48 -6.34 -7.25
C THR A 39 12.44 -6.96 -6.25
N VAL A 40 12.24 -6.66 -4.97
CA VAL A 40 13.04 -7.16 -3.83
C VAL A 40 12.29 -8.18 -2.99
N GLY A 41 10.99 -8.35 -3.24
CA GLY A 41 10.18 -9.42 -2.65
C GLY A 41 8.82 -9.54 -3.35
N SER A 42 8.22 -10.71 -3.29
CA SER A 42 6.88 -10.97 -3.80
C SER A 42 6.14 -11.96 -2.89
N ALA A 43 4.81 -11.90 -2.91
CA ALA A 43 3.97 -12.81 -2.16
C ALA A 43 2.57 -12.90 -2.77
N ASP A 44 2.02 -14.11 -2.75
CA ASP A 44 0.64 -14.40 -3.15
C ASP A 44 -0.21 -14.58 -1.89
N LEU A 45 -1.42 -14.04 -1.93
CA LEU A 45 -2.44 -14.30 -0.91
C LEU A 45 -3.55 -15.16 -1.50
N ASP A 46 -3.57 -16.40 -1.05
CA ASP A 46 -4.61 -17.36 -1.41
C ASP A 46 -5.57 -17.58 -0.24
N PHE A 47 -6.86 -17.65 -0.56
CA PHE A 47 -7.88 -18.11 0.38
C PHE A 47 -8.56 -19.37 -0.16
N LEU A 48 -8.21 -20.50 0.47
CA LEU A 48 -8.71 -21.84 0.17
C LEU A 48 -8.34 -22.31 -1.25
N PHE A 49 -9.12 -21.92 -2.26
CA PHE A 49 -8.89 -22.25 -3.68
C PHE A 49 -9.01 -21.01 -4.58
N PHE A 50 -8.98 -19.81 -3.99
CA PHE A 50 -9.06 -18.56 -4.71
C PHE A 50 -7.82 -17.71 -4.46
N ASP A 51 -7.19 -17.30 -5.55
CA ASP A 51 -6.18 -16.26 -5.55
C ASP A 51 -6.87 -14.91 -5.26
N ILE A 52 -6.42 -14.20 -4.23
CA ILE A 52 -7.00 -12.92 -3.83
C ILE A 52 -6.20 -11.78 -4.45
N TYR A 53 -4.88 -11.85 -4.34
CA TYR A 53 -3.96 -10.95 -5.00
C TYR A 53 -2.54 -11.52 -5.06
N THR A 54 -1.81 -11.05 -6.06
CA THR A 54 -0.34 -11.13 -6.15
C THR A 54 0.24 -9.78 -5.68
N SER A 55 1.29 -9.80 -4.87
CA SER A 55 1.97 -8.58 -4.39
C SER A 55 3.48 -8.59 -4.67
N GLU A 56 4.02 -7.42 -4.98
CA GLU A 56 5.45 -7.17 -5.21
C GLU A 56 5.91 -5.97 -4.39
N LEU A 57 7.07 -6.09 -3.75
CA LEU A 57 7.78 -4.98 -3.12
C LEU A 57 8.98 -4.62 -3.99
N LYS A 58 9.12 -3.35 -4.34
CA LYS A 58 10.21 -2.81 -5.15
C LYS A 58 10.99 -1.75 -4.39
N ALA A 59 12.29 -1.67 -4.63
CA ALA A 59 13.17 -0.67 -4.01
C ALA A 59 14.22 -0.17 -5.02
N PRO A 60 14.65 1.11 -4.98
CA PRO A 60 15.46 1.72 -6.05
C PRO A 60 16.76 0.97 -6.35
N GLN A 61 17.44 0.47 -5.32
CA GLN A 61 18.75 -0.19 -5.47
C GLN A 61 18.66 -1.72 -5.50
N GLY A 62 17.46 -2.31 -5.55
CA GLY A 62 17.30 -3.77 -5.52
C GLY A 62 17.75 -4.44 -4.23
N SER A 63 18.03 -3.65 -3.19
CA SER A 63 18.24 -4.14 -1.84
C SER A 63 17.25 -3.43 -0.92
N TYR A 64 16.54 -4.23 -0.13
CA TYR A 64 15.79 -3.75 1.00
C TYR A 64 16.63 -4.00 2.25
N GLN A 65 17.04 -2.93 2.94
CA GLN A 65 17.77 -3.06 4.19
C GLN A 65 16.75 -3.25 5.31
N LEU A 66 16.70 -4.47 5.86
CA LEU A 66 15.84 -4.80 6.99
C LEU A 66 16.42 -4.15 8.26
N GLY A 67 15.98 -2.93 8.57
CA GLY A 67 16.12 -2.34 9.89
C GLY A 67 14.94 -2.72 10.80
N ASP A 68 15.05 -2.44 12.11
CA ASP A 68 13.93 -2.57 13.06
C ASP A 68 12.77 -1.60 12.75
N ASP A 69 12.95 -0.69 11.78
CA ASP A 69 11.98 0.27 11.28
C ASP A 69 11.88 0.17 9.75
N LEU A 70 10.65 0.32 9.22
CA LEU A 70 10.33 0.45 7.79
C LEU A 70 10.73 1.83 7.21
N THR A 71 11.39 2.66 8.02
CA THR A 71 11.59 4.09 7.77
C THR A 71 13.09 4.45 7.84
N PRO A 72 13.64 5.28 6.90
CA PRO A 72 13.03 5.92 5.75
C PRO A 72 13.59 5.33 4.45
N HIS A 73 13.14 4.13 4.06
CA HIS A 73 13.57 3.55 2.80
C HIS A 73 12.50 3.71 1.72
N PRO A 74 12.85 4.29 0.55
CA PRO A 74 11.92 4.39 -0.55
C PRO A 74 11.52 3.00 -1.05
N VAL A 75 10.22 2.72 -1.05
CA VAL A 75 9.66 1.45 -1.51
C VAL A 75 8.37 1.66 -2.30
N ALA A 76 8.11 0.74 -3.22
CA ALA A 76 6.84 0.65 -3.93
C ALA A 76 6.23 -0.73 -3.73
N LEU A 77 5.05 -0.76 -3.11
CA LEU A 77 4.24 -1.96 -2.92
C LEU A 77 3.17 -2.01 -4.01
N SER A 78 3.29 -2.97 -4.92
CA SER A 78 2.34 -3.20 -6.02
C SER A 78 1.47 -4.42 -5.72
N ILE A 79 0.15 -4.26 -5.81
CA ILE A 79 -0.82 -5.34 -5.58
C ILE A 79 -1.69 -5.47 -6.83
N VAL A 80 -1.70 -6.65 -7.45
CA VAL A 80 -2.61 -7.01 -8.54
C VAL A 80 -3.73 -7.86 -7.96
N TYR A 81 -4.96 -7.40 -8.07
CA TYR A 81 -6.12 -8.10 -7.52
C TYR A 81 -6.65 -9.14 -8.49
N GLU A 82 -6.92 -10.34 -8.00
CA GLU A 82 -7.34 -11.47 -8.86
C GLU A 82 -8.85 -11.72 -8.79
N ARG A 83 -9.57 -10.81 -8.14
CA ARG A 83 -11.04 -10.81 -8.04
C ARG A 83 -11.61 -9.42 -7.79
N ASP A 84 -12.93 -9.32 -7.93
CA ASP A 84 -13.68 -8.14 -7.52
C ASP A 84 -13.68 -8.01 -5.99
N ILE A 85 -13.33 -6.83 -5.48
CA ILE A 85 -13.35 -6.50 -4.06
C ILE A 85 -14.01 -5.14 -3.89
N SER A 86 -15.07 -5.08 -3.07
CA SER A 86 -15.70 -3.80 -2.82
C SER A 86 -14.86 -2.91 -1.93
N LYS A 87 -14.99 -1.60 -2.12
CA LYS A 87 -14.31 -0.61 -1.26
C LYS A 87 -14.60 -0.82 0.22
N LYS A 88 -15.86 -1.12 0.55
CA LYS A 88 -16.30 -1.43 1.93
C LYS A 88 -15.57 -2.66 2.48
N HIS A 89 -15.34 -3.67 1.65
CA HIS A 89 -14.61 -4.86 2.04
C HIS A 89 -13.13 -4.55 2.32
N LEU A 90 -12.47 -3.76 1.46
CA LEU A 90 -11.08 -3.32 1.68
C LEU A 90 -10.91 -2.59 3.02
N LEU A 91 -11.80 -1.64 3.31
CA LEU A 91 -11.78 -0.89 4.58
C LEU A 91 -11.97 -1.80 5.79
N LYS A 92 -12.93 -2.74 5.70
CA LYS A 92 -13.21 -3.70 6.77
C LYS A 92 -12.01 -4.60 7.07
N GLU A 93 -11.40 -5.18 6.04
CA GLU A 93 -10.24 -6.06 6.25
C GLU A 93 -9.02 -5.28 6.73
N THR A 94 -8.81 -4.05 6.22
CA THR A 94 -7.74 -3.16 6.74
C THR A 94 -7.93 -2.89 8.24
N LYS A 95 -9.16 -2.54 8.68
CA LYS A 95 -9.49 -2.34 10.10
C LYS A 95 -9.16 -3.56 10.94
N LYS A 96 -9.60 -4.73 10.49
CA LYS A 96 -9.40 -6.01 11.20
C LYS A 96 -7.92 -6.30 11.43
N GLN A 97 -7.07 -5.96 10.46
CA GLN A 97 -5.64 -6.23 10.49
C GLN A 97 -4.94 -5.25 11.43
N TRP A 98 -5.33 -3.99 11.42
CA TRP A 98 -4.82 -3.01 12.38
C TRP A 98 -5.19 -3.37 13.82
N ALA A 99 -6.42 -3.86 14.04
CA ALA A 99 -6.81 -4.37 15.34
C ALA A 99 -5.94 -5.57 15.78
N HIS A 100 -5.58 -6.46 14.85
CA HIS A 100 -4.69 -7.59 15.14
C HIS A 100 -3.25 -7.15 15.47
N LEU A 101 -2.80 -6.02 14.93
CA LEU A 101 -1.50 -5.40 15.22
C LEU A 101 -1.50 -4.53 16.48
N GLY A 102 -2.62 -4.45 17.21
CA GLY A 102 -2.73 -3.73 18.47
C GLY A 102 -3.02 -2.22 18.33
N TYR A 103 -3.38 -1.74 17.14
CA TYR A 103 -3.81 -0.34 16.96
C TYR A 103 -5.17 -0.12 17.63
N LYS A 104 -5.31 1.03 18.32
CA LYS A 104 -6.56 1.46 18.94
C LYS A 104 -7.53 2.00 17.88
N GLU A 105 -8.82 1.88 18.16
CA GLU A 105 -9.88 2.33 17.24
C GLU A 105 -9.77 3.82 16.86
N GLU A 106 -9.39 4.68 17.81
CA GLU A 106 -9.16 6.12 17.58
C GLU A 106 -8.06 6.40 16.54
N GLN A 107 -7.03 5.55 16.50
CA GLN A 107 -5.95 5.65 15.51
C GLN A 107 -6.47 5.26 14.12
N PHE A 108 -7.36 4.26 14.05
CA PHE A 108 -7.97 3.83 12.79
C PHE A 108 -8.96 4.86 12.24
N THR A 109 -9.83 5.45 13.05
CA THR A 109 -10.91 6.36 12.58
C THR A 109 -10.39 7.54 11.73
N ARG A 110 -9.20 8.07 12.06
CA ARG A 110 -8.58 9.14 11.26
C ARG A 110 -8.16 8.64 9.88
N TRP A 111 -7.60 7.43 9.82
CA TRP A 111 -7.13 6.81 8.59
C TRP A 111 -8.26 6.22 7.76
N GLU A 112 -9.31 5.70 8.39
CA GLU A 112 -10.50 5.20 7.71
C GLU A 112 -11.09 6.25 6.77
N ARG A 113 -11.24 7.50 7.24
CA ARG A 113 -11.75 8.59 6.40
C ARG A 113 -10.86 8.88 5.19
N LYS A 114 -9.54 8.79 5.35
CA LYS A 114 -8.58 8.99 4.26
C LYS A 114 -8.59 7.83 3.27
N LEU A 115 -8.52 6.60 3.78
CA LEU A 115 -8.59 5.39 2.97
C LEU A 115 -9.93 5.28 2.23
N ALA A 116 -11.02 5.75 2.84
CA ALA A 116 -12.30 5.88 2.17
C ALA A 116 -12.29 6.93 1.04
N GLY A 117 -11.34 7.87 1.00
CA GLY A 117 -11.13 8.74 -0.18
C GLY A 117 -10.27 8.09 -1.27
N ILE A 118 -9.36 7.19 -0.87
CA ILE A 118 -8.32 6.62 -1.74
C ILE A 118 -8.78 5.31 -2.40
N TYR A 119 -9.40 4.41 -1.63
CA TYR A 119 -9.75 3.08 -2.11
C TYR A 119 -10.87 3.15 -3.15
N PRO A 120 -10.64 2.60 -4.36
CA PRO A 120 -11.66 2.45 -5.37
C PRO A 120 -12.51 1.20 -5.12
N GLU A 121 -13.52 0.99 -5.97
CA GLU A 121 -14.09 -0.34 -6.18
C GLU A 121 -13.12 -1.14 -7.05
N ILE A 122 -12.65 -2.29 -6.57
CA ILE A 122 -11.65 -3.11 -7.26
C ILE A 122 -12.35 -4.14 -8.13
N LYS A 123 -11.90 -4.25 -9.38
CA LYS A 123 -12.22 -5.33 -10.31
C LYS A 123 -11.06 -6.30 -10.44
N LYS A 124 -11.36 -7.55 -10.80
CA LYS A 124 -10.33 -8.54 -11.16
C LYS A 124 -9.38 -7.94 -12.20
N GLY A 125 -8.07 -8.05 -11.98
CA GLY A 125 -7.02 -7.51 -12.84
C GLY A 125 -6.63 -6.06 -12.54
N ASP A 126 -7.37 -5.35 -11.68
CA ASP A 126 -6.96 -4.03 -11.23
C ASP A 126 -5.68 -4.10 -10.39
N ARG A 127 -4.90 -3.02 -10.45
CA ARG A 127 -3.66 -2.90 -9.69
C ARG A 127 -3.66 -1.63 -8.84
N LEU A 128 -3.33 -1.78 -7.57
CA LEU A 128 -3.10 -0.67 -6.64
C LEU A 128 -1.63 -0.67 -6.23
N VAL A 129 -0.98 0.49 -6.31
CA VAL A 129 0.43 0.66 -5.92
C VAL A 129 0.52 1.74 -4.85
N TYR A 130 1.21 1.45 -3.75
CA TYR A 130 1.60 2.45 -2.76
C TYR A 130 3.11 2.70 -2.86
N VAL A 131 3.50 3.95 -3.10
CA VAL A 131 4.90 4.37 -3.20
C VAL A 131 5.17 5.32 -2.05
N THR A 132 6.24 5.09 -1.30
CA THR A 132 6.61 5.92 -0.14
C THR A 132 8.10 6.23 -0.16
N SER A 133 8.48 7.41 0.33
CA SER A 133 9.86 7.79 0.65
C SER A 133 10.24 7.45 2.10
N GLY A 134 9.30 6.93 2.90
CA GLY A 134 9.40 6.81 4.36
C GLY A 134 8.67 7.93 5.10
N ASP A 135 8.81 9.17 4.63
CA ASP A 135 8.15 10.34 5.23
C ASP A 135 6.78 10.65 4.60
N SER A 136 6.64 10.35 3.31
CA SER A 136 5.44 10.65 2.51
C SER A 136 5.16 9.51 1.55
N GLY A 137 3.89 9.34 1.17
CA GLY A 137 3.53 8.33 0.17
C GLY A 137 2.29 8.65 -0.63
N VAL A 138 2.19 8.00 -1.78
CA VAL A 138 1.17 8.22 -2.82
C VAL A 138 0.61 6.88 -3.26
N PHE A 139 -0.70 6.86 -3.55
CA PHE A 139 -1.38 5.71 -4.14
C PHE A 139 -1.61 5.93 -5.64
N TYR A 140 -1.28 4.93 -6.44
CA TYR A 140 -1.58 4.86 -7.86
C TYR A 140 -2.55 3.70 -8.12
N TYR A 141 -3.60 3.96 -8.90
CA TYR A 141 -4.57 2.96 -9.30
C TYR A 141 -4.55 2.78 -10.81
N PHE A 142 -4.45 1.52 -11.25
CA PHE A 142 -4.46 1.13 -12.65
C PHE A 142 -5.62 0.16 -12.86
N LYS A 143 -6.51 0.50 -13.78
CA LYS A 143 -7.55 -0.43 -14.20
C LYS A 143 -6.93 -1.59 -14.95
N GLY A 144 -7.34 -2.81 -14.60
CA GLY A 144 -6.99 -3.98 -15.38
C GLY A 144 -7.60 -3.88 -16.78
N ASN A 145 -6.83 -4.25 -17.80
CA ASN A 145 -7.43 -4.49 -19.11
C ASN A 145 -8.30 -5.75 -19.00
N GLN A 146 -9.62 -5.56 -18.97
CA GLN A 146 -10.58 -6.63 -19.25
C GLN A 146 -10.49 -6.97 -20.75
N ALA A 147 -9.39 -7.58 -21.18
CA ALA A 147 -9.35 -8.22 -22.47
C ALA A 147 -10.19 -9.51 -22.37
N GLN A 148 -11.34 -9.46 -23.05
CA GLN A 148 -12.26 -10.55 -23.34
C GLN A 148 -11.60 -11.95 -23.31
N GLN A 149 -12.12 -12.84 -22.47
CA GLN A 149 -12.23 -14.27 -22.77
C GLN A 149 -13.58 -14.77 -22.27
#